data_AF-A0A1V0M2E8-F1
#
_entry.id   AF-A0A1V0M2E8-F1
#
_cell.length_a   1.000
_cell.length_b   1.000
_cell.length_c   1.000
_cell.angle_alpha   90.00
_cell.angle_beta   90.00
_cell.angle_gamma   90.00
#
_symmetry.space_group_name_H-M   'P 1'
#
loop_
_entity.id
_entity.type
_entity.pdbx_description
1 polymer ?
#
loop_
_entity_poly.entity_id
_entity_poly.type
_entity_poly.pdbx_seq_one_letter_code
_entity_poly.pdbx_strand_id
1 'polypeptide(L)'
;MSNAVPAEISVQLSQALNVIEHHLGSTLLAVHLYGSALDGGLKPCSDIDLLVTVTAQLDETVRQALFVDFLEVSASPGQSEALRALEVTIVVYGDVVPWRYPARRELQFGEWQRKDILAGIFEPATTDVDLAILLTKARQHSLALAGSAAEDFFNPVPESDLFKALADTLKLWNSQPDWAGDERNVVLTLSRIWYSAATGKIAPKGCSCQLGNGTPARPTSARAA
;
A
#
# COMPACT_ATOMS: atom_id res chain seq x y z
N MET A 1 -10.38 -8.67 19.11
CA MET A 1 -10.81 -8.40 17.73
C MET A 1 -10.67 -9.69 16.95
N SER A 2 -11.54 -9.98 15.99
CA SER A 2 -11.47 -11.23 15.23
C SER A 2 -10.22 -11.21 14.35
N ASN A 3 -9.25 -12.09 14.59
CA ASN A 3 -8.08 -12.30 13.71
C ASN A 3 -8.46 -13.04 12.42
N ALA A 4 -9.70 -12.88 11.95
CA ALA A 4 -10.21 -13.58 10.79
C ALA A 4 -10.35 -12.59 9.63
N VAL A 5 -10.00 -13.06 8.44
CA VAL A 5 -10.26 -12.36 7.19
C VAL A 5 -11.76 -12.04 7.09
N PRO A 6 -12.16 -10.78 6.83
CA PRO A 6 -13.56 -10.45 6.60
C PRO A 6 -14.12 -11.27 5.42
N ALA A 7 -15.27 -11.91 5.63
CA ALA A 7 -15.89 -12.78 4.62
C ALA A 7 -16.11 -12.04 3.29
N GLU A 8 -16.42 -10.74 3.35
CA GLU A 8 -16.63 -9.87 2.19
C GLU A 8 -15.42 -9.75 1.25
N ILE A 9 -14.18 -9.93 1.74
CA ILE A 9 -12.97 -9.86 0.89
C ILE A 9 -12.32 -11.21 0.66
N SER A 10 -12.83 -12.29 1.28
CA SER A 10 -12.18 -13.59 1.28
C SER A 10 -11.90 -14.14 -0.13
N VAL A 11 -12.85 -13.98 -1.06
CA VAL A 11 -12.71 -14.43 -2.45
C VAL A 11 -11.65 -13.61 -3.19
N GLN A 12 -11.74 -12.28 -3.15
CA GLN A 12 -10.77 -11.40 -3.80
C GLN A 12 -9.36 -11.59 -3.22
N LEU A 13 -9.26 -11.77 -1.90
CA LEU A 13 -8.00 -12.01 -1.24
C LEU A 13 -7.38 -13.33 -1.70
N SER A 14 -8.18 -14.38 -1.85
CA SER A 14 -7.70 -15.67 -2.39
C SER A 14 -7.21 -15.52 -3.83
N GLN A 15 -7.88 -14.71 -4.65
CA GLN A 15 -7.44 -14.41 -6.02
C GLN A 15 -6.11 -13.64 -6.03
N ALA A 16 -5.96 -12.63 -5.18
CA ALA A 16 -4.71 -11.88 -5.04
C ALA A 16 -3.56 -12.77 -4.55
N LEU A 17 -3.80 -13.67 -3.60
CA LEU A 17 -2.83 -14.66 -3.15
C LEU A 17 -2.41 -15.62 -4.26
N ASN A 18 -3.35 -16.08 -5.09
CA ASN A 18 -3.01 -16.93 -6.25
C ASN A 18 -2.10 -16.20 -7.25
N VAL A 19 -2.34 -14.91 -7.51
CA VAL A 19 -1.45 -14.10 -8.37
C VAL A 19 -0.05 -14.01 -7.74
N ILE A 20 0.03 -13.73 -6.44
CA ILE A 20 1.31 -13.66 -5.72
C ILE A 20 2.05 -15.00 -5.77
N GLU A 21 1.37 -16.11 -5.47
CA GLU A 21 1.96 -17.45 -5.47
C GLU A 21 2.41 -17.88 -6.86
N HIS A 22 1.64 -17.56 -7.91
CA HIS A 22 1.98 -17.89 -9.28
C HIS A 22 3.32 -17.26 -9.71
N HIS A 23 3.53 -15.99 -9.40
CA HIS A 23 4.73 -15.25 -9.80
C HIS A 23 5.89 -15.42 -8.83
N LEU A 24 5.62 -15.53 -7.53
CA LEU A 24 6.62 -15.39 -6.47
C LEU A 24 6.77 -16.64 -5.59
N GLY A 25 6.04 -17.73 -5.86
CA GLY A 25 5.96 -18.88 -4.96
C GLY A 25 7.31 -19.49 -4.55
N SER A 26 8.35 -19.40 -5.39
CA SER A 26 9.70 -19.89 -5.07
C SER A 26 10.51 -18.96 -4.16
N THR A 27 10.17 -17.67 -4.10
CA THR A 27 10.89 -16.64 -3.33
C THR A 27 10.05 -16.06 -2.20
N LEU A 28 8.75 -16.35 -2.16
CA LEU A 28 7.79 -15.84 -1.20
C LEU A 28 8.12 -16.28 0.23
N LEU A 29 8.21 -15.32 1.14
CA LEU A 29 8.44 -15.56 2.57
C LEU A 29 7.19 -15.33 3.41
N ALA A 30 6.47 -14.24 3.14
CA ALA A 30 5.31 -13.86 3.92
C ALA A 30 4.35 -12.96 3.12
N VAL A 31 3.09 -13.02 3.49
CA VAL A 31 2.05 -12.07 3.05
C VAL A 31 1.27 -11.63 4.29
N HIS A 32 1.17 -10.31 4.48
CA HIS A 32 0.42 -9.72 5.59
C HIS A 32 -0.71 -8.84 5.05
N LEU A 33 -1.93 -9.12 5.50
CA LEU A 33 -3.06 -8.19 5.39
C LEU A 33 -2.94 -7.16 6.50
N TYR A 34 -3.01 -5.87 6.18
CA TYR A 34 -3.00 -4.81 7.18
C TYR A 34 -4.03 -3.72 6.85
N GLY A 35 -4.00 -2.64 7.61
CA GLY A 35 -4.79 -1.44 7.31
C GLY A 35 -6.28 -1.59 7.60
N SER A 36 -7.12 -0.96 6.78
CA SER A 36 -8.52 -0.68 7.17
C SER A 36 -9.39 -1.92 7.33
N ALA A 37 -8.97 -3.04 6.73
CA ALA A 37 -9.61 -4.35 6.92
C ALA A 37 -9.59 -4.82 8.39
N LEU A 38 -8.55 -4.45 9.13
CA LEU A 38 -8.34 -4.81 10.52
C LEU A 38 -8.59 -3.62 11.47
N ASP A 39 -8.33 -2.41 10.98
CA ASP A 39 -8.39 -1.17 11.76
C ASP A 39 -9.67 -0.35 11.48
N GLY A 40 -10.75 -0.68 12.19
CA GLY A 40 -12.01 0.07 12.13
C GLY A 40 -13.00 -0.40 11.06
N GLY A 41 -12.65 -1.48 10.35
CA GLY A 41 -13.49 -2.21 9.40
C GLY A 41 -13.59 -1.54 8.02
N LEU A 42 -13.77 -2.37 6.99
CA LEU A 42 -13.86 -1.93 5.61
C LEU A 42 -15.05 -1.00 5.40
N LYS A 43 -14.77 0.20 4.88
CA LYS A 43 -15.78 1.16 4.41
C LYS A 43 -16.06 0.92 2.93
N PRO A 44 -17.13 1.49 2.34
CA PRO A 44 -17.46 1.22 0.93
C PRO A 44 -16.31 1.48 -0.05
N CYS A 45 -15.52 2.52 0.21
CA CYS A 45 -14.38 2.92 -0.62
C CYS A 45 -13.01 2.43 -0.08
N SER A 46 -12.99 1.54 0.92
CA SER A 46 -11.75 0.97 1.47
C SER A 46 -11.06 0.03 0.48
N ASP A 47 -9.74 0.18 0.43
CA ASP A 47 -8.76 -0.70 -0.19
C ASP A 47 -8.50 -1.96 0.65
N ILE A 48 -7.90 -2.96 0.01
CA ILE A 48 -7.29 -4.14 0.65
C ILE A 48 -5.77 -3.93 0.60
N ASP A 49 -5.17 -3.70 1.77
CA ASP A 49 -3.74 -3.42 1.90
C ASP A 49 -2.94 -4.72 2.15
N LEU A 50 -2.03 -5.07 1.23
CA LEU A 50 -1.17 -6.26 1.31
C LEU A 50 0.31 -5.90 1.31
N LEU A 51 1.04 -6.45 2.28
CA LEU A 51 2.50 -6.43 2.32
C LEU A 51 3.02 -7.82 1.98
N VAL A 52 3.80 -7.91 0.89
CA VAL A 52 4.41 -9.15 0.41
C VAL A 52 5.92 -9.06 0.63
N THR A 53 6.50 -10.12 1.19
CA THR A 53 7.94 -10.19 1.40
C THR A 53 8.55 -11.37 0.65
N VAL A 54 9.64 -11.10 -0.07
CA VAL A 54 10.37 -12.09 -0.88
C VAL A 54 11.83 -12.19 -0.46
N THR A 55 12.49 -13.29 -0.81
CA THR A 55 13.91 -13.54 -0.53
C THR A 55 14.86 -12.78 -1.47
N ALA A 56 14.42 -12.42 -2.68
CA ALA A 56 15.26 -11.86 -3.72
C ALA A 56 14.52 -10.78 -4.53
N GLN A 57 15.30 -9.92 -5.19
CA GLN A 57 14.77 -8.90 -6.11
C GLN A 57 13.95 -9.54 -7.25
N LEU A 58 12.98 -8.77 -7.74
CA LEU A 58 12.11 -9.25 -8.81
C LEU A 58 12.82 -9.13 -10.16
N ASP A 59 12.67 -10.15 -11.00
CA ASP A 59 12.96 -10.00 -12.42
C ASP A 59 11.99 -8.96 -13.02
N GLU A 60 12.47 -8.12 -13.93
CA GLU A 60 11.66 -7.05 -14.53
C GLU A 60 10.42 -7.60 -15.24
N THR A 61 10.55 -8.73 -15.92
CA THR A 61 9.43 -9.39 -16.64
C THR A 61 8.37 -9.85 -15.65
N VAL A 62 8.79 -10.44 -14.52
CA VAL A 62 7.90 -10.88 -13.45
C VAL A 62 7.23 -9.67 -12.78
N ARG A 63 7.98 -8.59 -12.52
CA ARG A 63 7.43 -7.36 -11.94
C ARG A 63 6.34 -6.75 -12.83
N GLN A 64 6.56 -6.68 -14.13
CA GLN A 64 5.57 -6.17 -15.08
C GLN A 64 4.35 -7.08 -15.17
N ALA A 65 4.54 -8.40 -15.21
CA ALA A 65 3.44 -9.36 -15.21
C ALA A 65 2.59 -9.24 -13.93
N LEU A 66 3.20 -9.07 -12.76
CA LEU A 66 2.50 -8.81 -11.50
C LEU A 66 1.60 -7.58 -11.57
N PHE A 67 2.08 -6.45 -12.10
CA PHE A 67 1.26 -5.25 -12.26
C PHE A 67 0.02 -5.51 -13.12
N VAL A 68 0.17 -6.24 -14.23
CA VAL A 68 -0.93 -6.56 -15.15
C VAL A 68 -1.93 -7.50 -14.47
N ASP A 69 -1.45 -8.58 -13.85
CA ASP A 69 -2.32 -9.59 -13.24
C ASP A 69 -3.05 -9.04 -12.02
N PHE A 70 -2.45 -8.11 -11.25
CA PHE A 70 -3.15 -7.41 -10.18
C PHE A 70 -4.32 -6.56 -10.69
N LEU A 71 -4.29 -6.04 -11.93
CA LEU A 71 -5.43 -5.31 -12.49
C LEU A 71 -6.66 -6.19 -12.71
N GLU A 72 -6.47 -7.50 -12.89
CA GLU A 72 -7.57 -8.46 -13.09
C GLU A 72 -8.33 -8.77 -11.81
N VAL A 73 -7.66 -8.63 -10.67
CA VAL A 73 -8.19 -8.93 -9.33
C VAL A 73 -8.41 -7.67 -8.48
N SER A 74 -8.34 -6.49 -9.09
CA SER A 74 -8.54 -5.19 -8.45
C SER A 74 -9.51 -4.34 -9.27
N ALA A 75 -10.24 -3.44 -8.61
CA ALA A 75 -11.07 -2.46 -9.27
C ALA A 75 -10.97 -1.11 -8.58
N SER A 76 -11.12 -0.03 -9.36
CA SER A 76 -11.13 1.32 -8.81
C SER A 76 -12.23 1.47 -7.75
N PRO A 77 -12.01 2.25 -6.67
CA PRO A 77 -12.97 2.36 -5.58
C PRO A 77 -14.38 2.69 -6.07
N GLY A 78 -15.36 1.85 -5.69
CA GLY A 78 -16.77 2.03 -6.05
C GLY A 78 -17.15 1.69 -7.49
N GLN A 79 -16.23 1.16 -8.31
CA GLN A 79 -16.51 0.74 -9.70
C GLN A 79 -16.94 -0.74 -9.82
N SER A 80 -16.86 -1.51 -8.74
CA SER A 80 -17.28 -2.92 -8.71
C SER A 80 -17.97 -3.23 -7.39
N GLU A 81 -19.04 -4.03 -7.46
CA GLU A 81 -19.71 -4.58 -6.27
C GLU A 81 -18.95 -5.79 -5.69
N ALA A 82 -18.10 -6.44 -6.50
CA ALA A 82 -17.40 -7.66 -6.13
C ALA A 82 -15.91 -7.44 -5.80
N LEU A 83 -15.30 -6.41 -6.40
CA LEU A 83 -13.87 -6.13 -6.25
C LEU A 83 -13.66 -4.76 -5.61
N ARG A 84 -12.83 -4.73 -4.58
CA ARG A 84 -12.27 -3.51 -3.99
C ARG A 84 -10.96 -3.14 -4.69
N ALA A 85 -10.47 -1.94 -4.43
CA ALA A 85 -9.11 -1.59 -4.83
C ALA A 85 -8.11 -2.43 -4.03
N LEU A 86 -7.12 -3.01 -4.70
CA LEU A 86 -5.96 -3.60 -4.04
C LEU A 86 -4.86 -2.54 -3.93
N GLU A 87 -4.17 -2.55 -2.79
CA GLU A 87 -2.89 -1.89 -2.60
C GLU A 87 -1.88 -2.97 -2.22
N VAL A 88 -0.87 -3.21 -3.06
CA VAL A 88 0.13 -4.28 -2.82
C VAL A 88 1.52 -3.68 -2.81
N THR A 89 2.22 -3.86 -1.70
CA THR A 89 3.61 -3.46 -1.54
C THR A 89 4.49 -4.70 -1.45
N ILE A 90 5.53 -4.79 -2.28
CA ILE A 90 6.48 -5.91 -2.28
C ILE A 90 7.85 -5.42 -1.83
N VAL A 91 8.45 -6.11 -0.86
CA VAL A 91 9.79 -5.83 -0.34
C VAL A 91 10.68 -7.07 -0.35
N VAL A 92 11.98 -6.89 -0.52
CA VAL A 92 12.97 -7.95 -0.28
C VAL A 92 13.30 -7.98 1.21
N TYR A 93 13.28 -9.15 1.82
CA TYR A 93 13.56 -9.30 3.25
C TYR A 93 14.92 -8.71 3.65
N GLY A 94 15.97 -8.99 2.86
CA GLY A 94 17.32 -8.48 3.11
C GLY A 94 17.48 -6.98 2.96
N ASP A 95 16.54 -6.30 2.28
CA ASP A 95 16.54 -4.84 2.14
C ASP A 95 15.82 -4.14 3.31
N VAL A 96 15.10 -4.91 4.14
CA VAL A 96 14.33 -4.41 5.30
C VAL A 96 14.90 -4.92 6.63
N VAL A 97 15.56 -6.08 6.64
CA VAL A 97 16.11 -6.72 7.84
C VAL A 97 17.61 -6.98 7.66
N PRO A 98 18.49 -6.31 8.43
CA PRO A 98 18.19 -5.34 9.49
C PRO A 98 17.67 -4.00 8.96
N TRP A 99 16.82 -3.33 9.74
CA TRP A 99 16.18 -2.06 9.35
C TRP A 99 17.19 -0.94 9.04
N ARG A 100 16.96 -0.23 7.93
CA ARG A 100 17.67 0.98 7.53
C ARG A 100 16.72 1.94 6.82
N TYR A 101 16.81 3.23 7.16
CA TYR A 101 15.96 4.26 6.57
C TYR A 101 16.68 5.07 5.47
N PRO A 102 16.03 5.34 4.32
CA PRO A 102 14.78 4.73 3.86
C PRO A 102 15.03 3.30 3.35
N ALA A 103 13.99 2.46 3.42
CA ALA A 103 14.03 1.11 2.88
C ALA A 103 13.67 1.12 1.38
N ARG A 104 13.89 -0.01 0.70
CA ARG A 104 13.57 -0.21 -0.71
C ARG A 104 12.31 -1.05 -0.87
N ARG A 105 11.41 -0.63 -1.77
CA ARG A 105 10.33 -1.47 -2.28
C ARG A 105 10.66 -1.93 -3.69
N GLU A 106 10.28 -3.17 -3.98
CA GLU A 106 10.41 -3.74 -5.33
C GLU A 106 9.21 -3.41 -6.21
N LEU A 107 8.01 -3.27 -5.60
CA LEU A 107 6.78 -2.96 -6.30
C LEU A 107 5.80 -2.24 -5.35
N GLN A 108 5.08 -1.27 -5.88
CA GLN A 108 3.88 -0.68 -5.26
C GLN A 108 2.77 -0.70 -6.30
N PHE A 109 1.75 -1.52 -6.10
CA PHE A 109 0.53 -1.52 -6.89
C PHE A 109 -0.55 -0.72 -6.19
N GLY A 110 -1.32 0.01 -7.00
CA GLY A 110 -2.57 0.62 -6.59
C GLY A 110 -3.37 1.12 -7.78
N GLU A 111 -4.68 1.29 -7.60
CA GLU A 111 -5.60 1.70 -8.67
C GLU A 111 -5.29 3.06 -9.29
N TRP A 112 -4.56 3.93 -8.57
CA TRP A 112 -4.11 5.22 -9.10
C TRP A 112 -3.14 5.06 -10.30
N GLN A 113 -2.47 3.92 -10.43
CA GLN A 113 -1.55 3.61 -11.53
C GLN A 113 -2.23 2.89 -12.71
N ARG A 114 -3.52 2.53 -12.63
CA ARG A 114 -4.19 1.67 -13.63
C ARG A 114 -3.99 2.16 -15.06
N LYS A 115 -4.11 3.47 -15.32
CA LYS A 115 -3.95 4.04 -16.66
C LYS A 115 -2.54 3.85 -17.21
N ASP A 116 -1.53 4.04 -16.36
CA ASP A 116 -0.13 3.92 -16.73
C ASP A 116 0.23 2.46 -16.97
N ILE A 117 -0.22 1.55 -16.09
CA ILE A 117 -0.04 0.10 -16.26
C ILE A 117 -0.65 -0.38 -17.57
N LEU A 118 -1.88 0.05 -17.89
CA LEU A 118 -2.54 -0.29 -19.17
C LEU A 118 -1.84 0.29 -20.40
N ALA A 119 -1.08 1.38 -20.24
CA ALA A 119 -0.23 1.96 -21.27
C ALA A 119 1.17 1.31 -21.34
N GLY A 120 1.44 0.30 -20.51
CA GLY A 120 2.75 -0.36 -20.43
C GLY A 120 3.81 0.47 -19.70
N ILE A 121 3.39 1.42 -18.86
CA ILE A 121 4.26 2.25 -18.03
C ILE A 121 4.20 1.71 -16.60
N PHE A 122 5.34 1.20 -16.12
CA PHE A 122 5.45 0.56 -14.82
C PHE A 122 6.41 1.33 -13.91
N GLU A 123 6.02 1.55 -12.66
CA GLU A 123 6.93 2.15 -11.67
C GLU A 123 8.10 1.20 -11.38
N PRO A 124 9.34 1.72 -11.35
CA PRO A 124 10.50 0.92 -10.97
C PRO A 124 10.57 0.70 -9.47
N ALA A 125 11.30 -0.34 -9.07
CA ALA A 125 11.76 -0.52 -7.70
C ALA A 125 12.59 0.69 -7.23
N THR A 126 12.26 1.21 -6.05
CA THR A 126 12.79 2.50 -5.56
C THR A 126 12.88 2.51 -4.03
N THR A 127 13.63 3.48 -3.50
CA THR A 127 13.60 3.80 -2.07
C THR A 127 12.28 4.48 -1.72
N ASP A 128 11.68 4.08 -0.61
CA ASP A 128 10.38 4.58 -0.17
C ASP A 128 10.41 4.90 1.33
N VAL A 129 10.14 6.16 1.65
CA VAL A 129 10.11 6.66 3.03
C VAL A 129 8.89 6.15 3.79
N ASP A 130 7.79 5.85 3.09
CA ASP A 130 6.53 5.42 3.69
C ASP A 130 6.61 3.98 4.23
N LEU A 131 7.63 3.20 3.82
CA LEU A 131 7.87 1.86 4.37
C LEU A 131 8.08 1.88 5.89
N ALA A 132 8.62 2.98 6.45
CA ALA A 132 8.74 3.13 7.90
C ALA A 132 7.36 3.16 8.57
N ILE A 133 6.40 3.86 7.97
CA ILE A 133 5.02 3.96 8.45
C ILE A 133 4.28 2.63 8.23
N LEU A 134 4.41 2.05 7.04
CA LEU A 134 3.78 0.80 6.64
C LEU A 134 4.21 -0.35 7.54
N LEU A 135 5.52 -0.56 7.73
CA LEU A 135 6.04 -1.64 8.58
C LEU A 135 5.66 -1.43 10.04
N THR A 136 5.63 -0.19 10.53
CA THR A 136 5.13 0.10 11.88
C THR A 136 3.67 -0.35 12.02
N LYS A 137 2.80 -0.01 11.06
CA LYS A 137 1.40 -0.46 11.04
C LYS A 137 1.29 -1.98 10.97
N ALA A 138 1.99 -2.60 10.02
CA ALA A 138 1.92 -4.04 9.82
C ALA A 138 2.38 -4.81 11.07
N ARG A 139 3.44 -4.34 11.75
CA ARG A 139 3.89 -4.94 13.02
C ARG A 139 2.88 -4.79 14.15
N GLN A 140 2.16 -3.67 14.23
CA GLN A 140 1.18 -3.43 15.28
C GLN A 140 -0.14 -4.17 15.03
N HIS A 141 -0.62 -4.13 13.79
CA HIS A 141 -1.95 -4.59 13.39
C HIS A 141 -1.94 -5.17 11.97
N SER A 142 -1.55 -6.44 11.87
CA SER A 142 -1.69 -7.23 10.64
C SER A 142 -2.16 -8.66 10.92
N LEU A 143 -2.59 -9.33 9.85
CA LEU A 143 -2.86 -10.74 9.82
C LEU A 143 -1.90 -11.41 8.83
N ALA A 144 -1.11 -12.37 9.32
CA ALA A 144 -0.29 -13.21 8.44
C ALA A 144 -1.20 -14.16 7.65
N LEU A 145 -1.24 -13.97 6.32
CA LEU A 145 -1.90 -14.86 5.38
C LEU A 145 -0.96 -16.00 4.95
N ALA A 146 0.34 -15.71 4.92
CA ALA A 146 1.42 -16.67 4.73
C ALA A 146 2.65 -16.23 5.54
N GLY A 147 3.48 -17.19 5.95
CA GLY A 147 4.69 -16.92 6.73
C GLY A 147 4.42 -16.55 8.20
N SER A 148 5.44 -15.97 8.85
CA SER A 148 5.38 -15.56 10.26
C SER A 148 4.61 -14.25 10.45
N ALA A 149 4.12 -14.01 11.67
CA ALA A 149 3.51 -12.73 12.04
C ALA A 149 4.50 -11.57 11.85
N ALA A 150 4.02 -10.40 11.41
CA ALA A 150 4.88 -9.26 11.10
C ALA A 150 5.69 -8.78 12.32
N GLU A 151 5.15 -8.92 13.54
CA GLU A 151 5.80 -8.57 14.81
C GLU A 151 7.05 -9.43 15.11
N ASP A 152 7.05 -10.69 14.68
CA ASP A 152 8.19 -11.60 14.84
C ASP A 152 9.12 -11.57 13.63
N PHE A 153 8.59 -11.19 12.47
CA PHE A 153 9.27 -11.30 11.19
C PHE A 153 10.18 -10.11 10.87
N PHE A 154 9.72 -8.88 11.17
CA PHE A 154 10.49 -7.65 10.94
C PHE A 154 11.24 -7.17 12.19
N ASN A 155 12.09 -6.18 12.04
CA ASN A 155 12.57 -5.40 13.20
C ASN A 155 11.61 -4.23 13.47
N PRO A 156 11.46 -3.78 14.73
CA PRO A 156 10.75 -2.54 15.01
C PRO A 156 11.47 -1.36 14.34
N VAL A 157 10.70 -0.50 13.68
CA VAL A 157 11.19 0.77 13.13
C VAL A 157 11.45 1.72 14.30
N PRO A 158 12.64 2.34 14.42
CA PRO A 158 12.91 3.34 15.43
C PRO A 158 11.94 4.52 15.33
N GLU A 159 11.48 5.05 16.47
CA GLU A 159 10.55 6.19 16.50
C GLU A 159 11.09 7.40 15.73
N SER A 160 12.40 7.64 15.78
CA SER A 160 13.04 8.73 15.03
C SER A 160 12.87 8.60 13.53
N ASP A 161 12.97 7.38 12.98
CA ASP A 161 12.74 7.11 11.56
C ASP A 161 11.26 7.20 11.19
N LEU A 162 10.36 6.77 12.09
CA LEU A 162 8.91 6.94 11.90
C LEU A 162 8.53 8.42 11.84
N PHE A 163 9.02 9.25 12.77
CA PHE A 163 8.76 10.69 12.73
C PHE A 163 9.39 11.37 11.52
N LYS A 164 10.58 10.92 11.12
CA LYS A 164 11.23 11.40 9.89
C LYS A 164 10.40 11.06 8.65
N ALA A 165 9.90 9.84 8.54
CA ALA A 165 9.00 9.43 7.46
C ALA A 165 7.74 10.29 7.42
N LEU A 166 7.05 10.44 8.56
CA LEU A 166 5.85 11.29 8.65
C LEU A 166 6.15 12.74 8.24
N ALA A 167 7.29 13.30 8.64
CA ALA A 167 7.71 14.65 8.26
C ALA A 167 8.08 14.77 6.78
N ASP A 168 8.67 13.73 6.19
CA ASP A 168 9.00 13.70 4.77
C ASP A 168 7.74 13.53 3.90
N THR A 169 6.72 12.77 4.35
CA THR A 169 5.40 12.71 3.70
C THR A 169 4.74 14.09 3.64
N LEU A 170 4.90 14.94 4.67
CA LEU A 170 4.37 16.32 4.65
C LEU A 170 4.97 17.18 3.54
N LYS A 171 6.21 16.90 3.15
CA LYS A 171 6.90 17.64 2.07
C LYS A 171 6.41 17.23 0.69
N LEU A 172 5.54 16.23 0.55
CA LEU A 172 4.96 15.87 -0.74
C LEU A 172 3.89 16.87 -1.18
N TRP A 173 3.26 17.58 -0.24
CA TRP A 173 2.17 18.51 -0.51
C TRP A 173 2.63 19.96 -0.37
N ASN A 174 3.23 20.53 -1.42
CA ASN A 174 3.76 21.89 -1.40
C ASN A 174 2.92 22.90 -2.19
N SER A 175 2.10 22.42 -3.12
CA SER A 175 1.37 23.25 -4.08
C SER A 175 -0.01 22.68 -4.39
N GLN A 176 -0.94 23.51 -4.89
CA GLN A 176 -2.30 23.08 -5.22
C GLN A 176 -2.37 21.83 -6.11
N PRO A 177 -1.49 21.65 -7.12
CA PRO A 177 -1.37 20.38 -7.80
C PRO A 177 -1.09 19.21 -6.84
N ASP A 178 -0.31 19.29 -5.79
CA ASP A 178 0.02 18.07 -5.04
C ASP A 178 -1.19 17.42 -4.33
N TRP A 179 -2.28 18.17 -4.10
CA TRP A 179 -3.49 17.67 -3.43
C TRP A 179 -4.80 17.82 -4.21
N ALA A 180 -4.82 18.50 -5.36
CA ALA A 180 -6.08 18.72 -6.09
C ALA A 180 -6.68 17.40 -6.61
N GLY A 181 -7.89 17.08 -6.18
CA GLY A 181 -8.59 15.81 -6.42
C GLY A 181 -8.43 14.77 -5.31
N ASP A 182 -7.60 15.03 -4.31
CA ASP A 182 -7.35 14.14 -3.15
C ASP A 182 -7.36 14.89 -1.80
N GLU A 183 -7.93 16.10 -1.77
CA GLU A 183 -7.83 17.07 -0.68
C GLU A 183 -8.21 16.47 0.67
N ARG A 184 -9.25 15.62 0.65
CA ARG A 184 -9.75 14.97 1.85
C ARG A 184 -8.77 13.95 2.43
N ASN A 185 -8.17 13.11 1.60
CA ASN A 185 -7.22 12.11 2.07
C ASN A 185 -5.94 12.79 2.54
N VAL A 186 -5.54 13.90 1.91
CA VAL A 186 -4.48 14.77 2.40
C VAL A 186 -4.79 15.28 3.81
N VAL A 187 -5.95 15.92 4.04
CA VAL A 187 -6.34 16.44 5.37
C VAL A 187 -6.41 15.33 6.43
N LEU A 188 -6.95 14.16 6.08
CA LEU A 188 -7.00 13.01 6.99
C LEU A 188 -5.60 12.49 7.32
N THR A 189 -4.70 12.46 6.34
CA THR A 189 -3.31 12.02 6.55
C THR A 189 -2.56 13.01 7.41
N LEU A 190 -2.71 14.32 7.19
CA LEU A 190 -2.17 15.37 8.07
C LEU A 190 -2.65 15.21 9.51
N SER A 191 -3.94 14.94 9.70
CA SER A 191 -4.54 14.72 11.02
C SER A 191 -3.94 13.50 11.73
N ARG A 192 -3.68 12.42 10.98
CA ARG A 192 -3.06 11.18 11.49
C ARG A 192 -1.57 11.36 11.78
N ILE A 193 -0.86 12.13 10.96
CA ILE A 193 0.54 12.52 11.23
C ILE A 193 0.59 13.26 12.56
N TRP A 194 -0.27 14.25 12.77
CA TRP A 194 -0.34 15.00 14.03
C TRP A 194 -0.68 14.10 15.23
N TYR A 195 -1.67 13.21 15.10
CA TYR A 195 -2.00 12.26 16.16
C TYR A 195 -0.82 11.32 16.50
N SER A 196 -0.12 10.83 15.49
CA SER A 196 1.03 9.93 15.66
C SER A 196 2.19 10.67 16.33
N ALA A 197 2.45 11.92 15.93
CA ALA A 197 3.40 12.82 16.58
C ALA A 197 3.06 13.08 18.06
N ALA A 198 1.78 13.26 18.38
CA ALA A 198 1.34 13.57 19.74
C ALA A 198 1.27 12.34 20.67
N THR A 199 1.08 11.13 20.14
CA THR A 199 0.73 9.95 20.95
C THR A 199 1.65 8.74 20.78
N GLY A 200 2.52 8.74 19.75
CA GLY A 200 3.29 7.55 19.38
C GLY A 200 2.46 6.40 18.81
N LYS A 201 1.16 6.60 18.57
CA LYS A 201 0.22 5.59 18.06
C LYS A 201 -0.28 5.96 16.68
N ILE A 202 -0.63 4.96 15.87
CA ILE A 202 -1.20 5.18 14.54
C ILE A 202 -2.73 5.06 14.62
N ALA A 203 -3.45 6.12 14.24
CA ALA A 203 -4.91 6.12 14.18
C ALA A 203 -5.45 5.45 12.89
N PRO A 204 -6.66 4.87 12.87
CA PRO A 204 -7.30 4.31 11.66
C PRO A 204 -7.71 5.37 10.61
N LYS A 205 -7.96 4.95 9.35
CA LYS A 205 -8.55 5.80 8.28
C LYS A 205 -10.04 6.04 8.60
N GLY A 206 -10.51 7.30 8.63
CA GLY A 206 -11.95 7.63 8.76
C GLY A 206 -12.60 7.87 7.39
N CYS A 207 -13.78 7.28 7.09
CA CYS A 207 -14.41 7.42 5.77
C CYS A 207 -15.92 7.75 5.75
N SER A 208 -16.34 8.71 4.91
CA SER A 208 -17.71 8.99 4.44
C SER A 208 -17.66 9.33 2.93
N CYS A 209 -18.30 8.57 2.05
CA CYS A 209 -18.22 8.77 0.58
C CYS A 209 -19.38 9.67 0.08
N GLN A 210 -19.09 10.62 -0.81
CA GLN A 210 -20.07 11.18 -1.75
C GLN A 210 -19.65 10.76 -3.17
N LEU A 211 -20.59 10.16 -3.91
CA LEU A 211 -20.43 9.81 -5.32
C LEU A 211 -20.32 11.11 -6.14
N GLY A 212 -19.11 11.50 -6.50
CA GLY A 212 -18.83 12.57 -7.45
C GLY A 212 -18.40 11.98 -8.79
N ASN A 213 -19.29 11.99 -9.78
CA ASN A 213 -18.91 11.80 -11.18
C ASN A 213 -17.97 12.95 -11.59
N GLY A 214 -16.68 12.68 -11.70
CA GLY A 214 -15.71 13.67 -12.17
C GLY A 214 -14.31 13.10 -12.22
N THR A 215 -13.90 12.61 -13.38
CA THR A 215 -12.52 12.29 -13.71
C THR A 215 -11.67 13.56 -13.62
N PRO A 216 -10.62 13.65 -12.78
CA PRO A 216 -9.59 14.65 -12.98
C PRO A 216 -8.60 14.07 -14.00
N ALA A 217 -8.65 14.59 -15.23
CA ALA A 217 -7.49 14.53 -16.10
C ALA A 217 -6.41 15.46 -15.52
N ARG A 218 -5.15 15.00 -15.48
CA ARG A 218 -4.02 15.86 -15.18
C ARG A 218 -3.04 15.97 -16.34
N PRO A 219 -2.33 17.11 -16.40
CA PRO A 219 -1.76 17.61 -17.63
C PRO A 219 -0.53 16.79 -18.00
N THR A 220 -0.50 16.39 -19.26
CA THR A 220 0.71 15.98 -19.97
C THR A 220 1.79 17.03 -19.76
N SER A 221 2.96 16.59 -19.28
CA SER A 221 4.18 17.39 -19.27
C SER A 221 4.58 17.68 -20.72
N ALA A 222 4.13 18.82 -21.22
CA ALA A 222 4.69 19.41 -22.42
C ALA A 222 6.16 19.76 -22.14
N ARG A 223 7.03 19.25 -23.01
CA ARG A 223 8.41 19.67 -23.22
C ARG A 223 8.59 21.17 -23.03
N ALA A 224 9.71 21.56 -22.41
CA ALA A 224 10.40 22.78 -22.79
C ALA A 224 11.91 22.55 -22.71
N ALA A 225 12.59 23.04 -23.74
CA ALA A 225 14.03 23.25 -23.80
C ALA A 225 14.49 24.27 -22.76
#